data_AF-A0A961HNN9-F1
#
_entry.id   AF-A0A961HNN9-F1
#
_cell.length_a   1.000
_cell.length_b   1.000
_cell.length_c   1.000
_cell.angle_alpha   90.00
_cell.angle_beta   90.00
_cell.angle_gamma   90.00
#
_symmetry.space_group_name_H-M   'P 1'
#
loop_
_entity.id
_entity.type
_entity.pdbx_description
1 polymer ?
#
loop_
_entity_poly.entity_id
_entity_poly.type
_entity_poly.pdbx_seq_one_letter_code
_entity_poly.pdbx_strand_id
1 'polypeptide(L)' 'MISSSGQGDAVASYAIANMGSLGISYVIWQQRIWLAGSGGWRAMEDRGSPTANHMDHVHISVN' A
#
# COMPACT_ATOMS: atom_id res chain seq x y z
N MET A 1 9.42 8.81 1.06
CA MET A 1 9.81 7.89 2.16
C MET A 1 9.02 8.26 3.39
N ILE A 2 8.46 7.27 4.08
CA ILE A 2 7.78 7.46 5.37
C ILE A 2 8.80 7.55 6.51
N SER A 3 8.45 8.26 7.58
CA SER A 3 9.35 8.44 8.74
C SER A 3 9.16 7.39 9.85
N SER A 4 8.05 6.64 9.82
CA SER A 4 7.77 5.53 10.74
C SER A 4 6.74 4.56 10.14
N SER A 5 6.71 3.33 10.64
CA SER A 5 5.69 2.34 10.25
C SER A 5 4.27 2.83 10.52
N GLY A 6 4.03 3.47 11.68
CA GLY A 6 2.72 4.03 12.02
C GLY A 6 2.25 5.14 11.07
N GLN A 7 3.17 5.96 10.54
CA GLN A 7 2.82 6.91 9.48
C GLN A 7 2.43 6.18 8.18
N GLY A 8 3.16 5.12 7.81
CA GLY A 8 2.84 4.28 6.66
C GLY A 8 1.47 3.61 6.80
N ASP A 9 1.18 3.05 7.98
CA ASP A 9 -0.11 2.44 8.30
C ASP A 9 -1.25 3.45 8.16
N ALA A 10 -1.09 4.67 8.70
CA ALA A 10 -2.11 5.71 8.58
C ALA A 10 -2.38 6.13 7.13
N VAL A 11 -1.34 6.29 6.30
CA VAL A 11 -1.48 6.63 4.87
C VAL A 11 -2.14 5.48 4.11
N ALA A 12 -1.70 4.24 4.33
CA ALA A 12 -2.28 3.06 3.67
C ALA A 12 -3.75 2.87 4.05
N SER A 13 -4.12 3.01 5.33
CA SER A 13 -5.51 2.93 5.79
C SER A 13 -6.39 4.03 5.21
N TYR A 14 -5.90 5.27 5.15
CA TYR A 14 -6.63 6.37 4.53
C TYR A 14 -6.86 6.10 3.03
N ALA A 15 -5.82 5.66 2.32
CA ALA A 15 -5.93 5.32 0.90
C ALA A 15 -6.95 4.21 0.68
N ILE A 16 -6.91 3.13 1.46
CA ILE A 16 -7.85 2.00 1.40
C ILE A 16 -9.30 2.45 1.65
N ALA A 17 -9.52 3.27 2.68
CA ALA A 17 -10.86 3.76 3.02
C ALA A 17 -11.46 4.66 1.93
N ASN A 18 -10.63 5.33 1.13
CA ASN A 18 -11.04 6.29 0.10
C ASN A 18 -10.80 5.80 -1.33
N MET A 19 -10.48 4.52 -1.55
CA MET A 19 -10.08 4.05 -2.90
C MET A 19 -11.13 4.33 -3.96
N GLY A 20 -12.41 4.16 -3.63
CA GLY A 20 -13.52 4.39 -4.55
C GLY A 20 -13.68 5.86 -4.94
N SER A 21 -13.56 6.79 -3.99
CA SER A 21 -13.70 8.23 -4.26
C SER A 21 -12.46 8.82 -4.95
N LEU A 22 -11.28 8.26 -4.69
CA LEU A 22 -10.01 8.74 -5.23
C LEU A 22 -9.56 8.03 -6.51
N GLY A 23 -10.34 7.08 -7.04
CA GLY A 23 -9.96 6.32 -8.24
C GLY A 23 -8.70 5.46 -8.05
N ILE A 24 -8.42 5.03 -6.82
CA ILE A 24 -7.25 4.21 -6.50
C ILE A 24 -7.51 2.76 -6.90
N SER A 25 -6.61 2.20 -7.70
CA SER A 25 -6.65 0.81 -8.17
C SER A 25 -6.02 -0.16 -7.18
N TYR A 26 -4.89 0.21 -6.57
CA TYR A 26 -4.25 -0.60 -5.53
C TYR A 26 -3.32 0.22 -4.61
N VAL A 27 -3.08 -0.32 -3.42
CA VAL A 27 -2.10 0.18 -2.43
C VAL A 27 -1.10 -0.93 -2.10
N ILE A 28 0.19 -0.61 -2.03
CA ILE A 28 1.23 -1.53 -1.56
C ILE A 28 1.91 -0.93 -0.34
N TRP A 29 2.00 -1.73 0.73
CA TRP A 29 2.66 -1.34 1.97
C TRP A 29 3.18 -2.57 2.72
N GLN A 30 4.44 -2.53 3.20
CA GLN A 30 5.10 -3.62 3.92
C GLN A 30 4.91 -4.99 3.22
N GLN A 31 5.34 -5.04 1.96
CA GLN A 31 5.33 -6.26 1.13
C GLN A 31 3.95 -6.92 0.98
N ARG A 32 2.88 -6.10 1.07
CA ARG A 32 1.50 -6.54 0.89
C ARG A 32 0.78 -5.61 -0.06
N ILE A 33 -0.12 -6.16 -0.85
CA ILE A 33 -0.97 -5.41 -1.79
C ILE A 33 -2.43 -5.48 -1.37
N TRP A 34 -3.12 -4.35 -1.47
CA TRP A 34 -4.56 -4.23 -1.38
C TRP A 34 -5.10 -3.79 -2.74
N LEU A 35 -5.98 -4.59 -3.34
CA LEU A 35 -6.63 -4.24 -4.60
C LEU A 35 -8.00 -3.63 -4.32
N ALA A 36 -8.43 -2.68 -5.15
CA ALA A 36 -9.81 -2.20 -5.08
C ALA A 36 -10.77 -3.40 -5.19
N GLY A 37 -11.65 -3.56 -4.20
CA GLY A 37 -12.60 -4.67 -4.12
C GLY A 37 -12.05 -6.01 -3.60
N SER A 38 -10.77 -6.14 -3.20
CA SER A 38 -10.25 -7.42 -2.66
C SER A 38 -10.78 -7.76 -1.26
N GLY A 39 -11.16 -6.75 -0.47
CA GLY A 39 -11.60 -6.92 0.92
C GLY A 39 -10.47 -7.28 1.91
N GLY A 40 -9.20 -7.30 1.47
CA GLY A 40 -8.09 -7.70 2.32
C GLY A 40 -6.70 -7.57 1.67
N TRP A 41 -5.68 -7.56 2.52
CA TRP A 41 -4.27 -7.60 2.14
C TRP A 41 -3.85 -8.95 1.58
N ARG A 42 -3.01 -8.95 0.55
CA ARG A 42 -2.36 -10.13 -0.03
C ARG A 42 -0.85 -9.98 0.05
N ALA A 43 -0.15 -11.03 0.48
CA ALA A 43 1.31 -11.04 0.50
C ALA A 43 1.88 -10.97 -0.94
N MET A 44 3.03 -10.32 -1.08
CA MET A 44 3.81 -10.25 -2.31
C MET A 44 5.09 -11.07 -2.19
N GLU A 45 5.68 -11.47 -3.32
CA GLU A 45 7.00 -12.09 -3.31
C GLU A 45 8.09 -11.12 -2.81
N ASP A 46 9.23 -11.66 -2.40
CA ASP A 46 10.42 -10.87 -2.15
C ASP A 46 11.04 -10.40 -3.47
N ARG A 47 11.26 -9.09 -3.57
CA ARG A 47 11.84 -8.39 -4.73
C ARG A 47 13.27 -7.92 -4.48
N GLY A 48 13.88 -8.36 -3.38
CA GLY A 48 15.33 -8.25 -3.15
C GLY A 48 15.82 -6.95 -2.52
N SER A 49 14.93 -6.03 -2.11
CA SER A 49 15.32 -4.86 -1.31
C SER A 49 14.15 -4.26 -0.51
N PRO A 50 14.41 -3.53 0.59
CA PRO A 50 13.36 -2.84 1.36
C PRO A 50 12.51 -1.90 0.49
N THR A 51 13.13 -1.15 -0.40
CA THR A 51 12.41 -0.25 -1.31
C THR A 51 11.56 -1.05 -2.31
N ALA A 52 12.11 -2.09 -2.95
CA ALA A 52 11.32 -2.92 -3.88
C ALA A 52 10.16 -3.67 -3.17
N ASN A 53 10.33 -3.99 -1.90
CA ASN A 53 9.31 -4.60 -1.03
C ASN A 53 8.41 -3.58 -0.33
N HIS A 54 8.55 -2.28 -0.64
CA HIS A 54 7.70 -1.22 -0.10
C HIS A 54 7.70 -1.16 1.44
N MET A 55 8.87 -1.39 2.05
CA MET A 55 9.07 -1.33 3.50
C MET A 55 9.30 0.11 4.00
N ASP A 56 9.59 1.04 3.10
CA ASP A 56 10.02 2.41 3.38
C ASP A 56 9.17 3.50 2.70
N HIS A 57 8.11 3.08 1.99
CA HIS A 57 7.11 3.95 1.38
C HIS A 57 5.79 3.20 1.14
N VAL A 58 4.69 3.94 1.09
CA VAL A 58 3.39 3.46 0.59
C VAL A 58 3.31 3.78 -0.90
N HIS A 59 3.04 2.77 -1.72
CA HIS A 59 2.81 2.97 -3.15
C HIS A 59 1.32 2.92 -3.45
N ILE A 60 0.83 3.91 -4.19
CA ILE A 60 -0.59 4.08 -4.52
C ILE A 60 -0.69 4.21 -6.03
N SER A 61 -1.51 3.38 -6.65
CA SER A 61 -1.81 3.46 -8.08
C SER A 61 -3.24 3.95 -8.27
N VAL A 62 -3.42 4.89 -9.20
CA VAL A 62 -4.71 5.47 -9.61
C VAL A 62 -4.94 5.20 -11.10
N ASN A 63 -6.20 5.22 -11.53
CA ASN A 63 -6.59 5.20 -12.94
C ASN A 63 -6.70 6.61 -13.53
#